data_AF-A0A7J3W5I6-F1
#
_entry.id   AF-A0A7J3W5I6-F1
#
_cell.length_a   1.000
_cell.length_b   1.000
_cell.length_c   1.000
_cell.angle_alpha   90.00
_cell.angle_beta   90.00
_cell.angle_gamma   90.00
#
_symmetry.space_group_name_H-M   'P 1'
#
loop_
_entity.id
_entity.type
_entity.pdbx_description
1 polymer ?
#
loop_
_entity_poly.entity_id
_entity_poly.type
_entity_poly.pdbx_seq_one_letter_code
_entity_poly.pdbx_strand_id
1 'polypeptide(L)'
;MRRFFDVAFSLTVRDVSGARKQEYKLYRLPEEKWREYSPDVLSTFVRHVERCIQKMREFYEKCSRDVFAKVFLADTRFIFTDKFPNEGNKLLREYPPKIIITSPPYGDSRTTVAYGQFSRLSSLWLSFEPEFKTDVVMRVDELSLGGAPNELRDTDLYDLPLLNQTMAMIGKNDEKRATEVLSYFADLYLSLKKMYDALDCGGYCCIVIANRTVKRVLIPTHAIIAEMGVKIGFQNDVTIIPRNIPTKRLPWENAPENIPGLKGKTMSKENIVIMRKK
;
A
#
# COMPACT_ATOMS: atom_id res chain seq x y z
N MET A 1 -8.79 -17.93 -17.94
CA MET A 1 -7.65 -17.80 -18.87
C MET A 1 -7.31 -16.33 -19.16
N ARG A 2 -8.26 -15.48 -19.57
CA ARG A 2 -8.02 -14.04 -19.83
C ARG A 2 -7.26 -13.30 -18.72
N ARG A 3 -7.76 -13.33 -17.48
CA ARG A 3 -7.15 -12.67 -16.31
C ARG A 3 -5.67 -13.02 -16.08
N PHE A 4 -5.25 -14.22 -16.49
CA PHE A 4 -3.84 -14.61 -16.43
C PHE A 4 -2.97 -13.78 -17.39
N PHE A 5 -3.45 -13.58 -18.62
CA PHE A 5 -2.76 -12.75 -19.61
C PHE A 5 -2.84 -11.26 -19.27
N ASP A 6 -3.93 -10.80 -18.65
CA ASP A 6 -4.07 -9.42 -18.19
C ASP A 6 -2.96 -9.05 -17.19
N VAL A 7 -2.55 -9.98 -16.31
CA VAL A 7 -1.43 -9.77 -15.37
C VAL A 7 -0.12 -9.56 -16.12
N ALA A 8 0.21 -10.43 -17.08
CA ALA A 8 1.43 -10.30 -17.88
C ALA A 8 1.41 -9.00 -18.71
N PHE A 9 0.28 -8.69 -19.31
CA PHE A 9 0.05 -7.48 -20.10
C PHE A 9 0.17 -6.22 -19.26
N SER A 10 -0.35 -6.21 -18.03
CA SER A 10 -0.26 -5.07 -17.12
C SER A 10 1.20 -4.65 -16.87
N LEU A 11 2.11 -5.63 -16.80
CA LEU A 11 3.54 -5.36 -16.64
C LEU A 11 4.16 -4.96 -17.98
N THR A 12 3.77 -5.56 -19.10
CA THR A 12 4.25 -5.17 -20.43
C THR A 12 3.95 -3.71 -20.70
N VAL A 13 2.70 -3.27 -20.49
CA VAL A 13 2.28 -1.87 -20.64
C VAL A 13 3.26 -0.96 -19.93
N ARG A 14 3.63 -1.29 -18.70
CA ARG A 14 4.57 -0.49 -17.93
C ARG A 14 5.97 -0.51 -18.54
N ASP A 15 6.51 -1.68 -18.81
CA ASP A 15 7.90 -1.86 -19.25
C ASP A 15 8.16 -1.27 -20.64
N VAL A 16 7.13 -1.22 -21.49
CA VAL A 16 7.22 -0.69 -22.87
C VAL A 16 6.56 0.67 -23.02
N SER A 17 5.92 1.23 -21.98
CA SER A 17 5.36 2.59 -22.04
C SER A 17 6.44 3.64 -22.29
N GLY A 18 6.02 4.78 -22.84
CA GLY A 18 6.84 5.99 -22.94
C GLY A 18 7.07 6.72 -21.61
N ALA A 19 6.95 6.03 -20.48
CA ALA A 19 7.22 6.59 -19.16
C ALA A 19 8.70 6.46 -18.81
N ARG A 20 9.25 7.45 -18.10
CA ARG A 20 10.61 7.39 -17.58
C ARG A 20 10.73 6.28 -16.51
N LYS A 21 11.67 5.35 -16.69
CA LYS A 21 11.78 4.13 -15.88
C LYS A 21 12.43 4.31 -14.49
N GLN A 22 13.19 5.39 -14.29
CA GLN A 22 13.91 5.66 -13.03
C GLN A 22 13.19 6.63 -12.09
N GLU A 23 11.94 6.99 -12.41
CA GLU A 23 11.17 7.95 -11.64
C GLU A 23 9.94 7.24 -11.04
N TYR A 24 9.54 7.67 -9.84
CA TYR A 24 8.33 7.17 -9.18
C TYR A 24 7.07 7.89 -9.66
N LYS A 25 7.23 9.07 -10.26
CA LYS A 25 6.17 9.85 -10.88
C LYS A 25 6.05 9.50 -12.35
N LEU A 26 4.83 9.59 -12.87
CA LEU A 26 4.54 9.30 -14.27
C LEU A 26 4.97 10.49 -15.17
N TYR A 27 6.23 10.48 -15.60
CA TYR A 27 6.74 11.45 -16.56
C TYR A 27 6.95 10.81 -17.93
N ARG A 28 6.54 11.52 -18.98
CA ARG A 28 6.78 11.11 -20.36
C ARG A 28 8.28 11.22 -20.69
N LEU A 29 8.76 10.34 -21.56
CA LEU A 29 10.05 10.48 -22.22
C LEU A 29 10.11 11.84 -22.93
N PRO A 30 11.27 12.53 -22.90
CA PRO A 30 11.50 13.71 -23.74
C PRO A 30 11.21 13.40 -25.21
N GLU A 31 10.77 14.40 -25.97
CA GLU A 31 10.34 14.21 -27.36
C GLU A 31 11.42 13.57 -28.24
N GLU A 32 12.66 14.01 -28.09
CA GLU A 32 13.84 13.46 -28.78
C GLU A 32 13.97 11.95 -28.53
N LYS A 33 13.96 11.54 -27.26
CA LYS A 33 14.06 10.12 -26.87
C LYS A 33 12.82 9.32 -27.28
N TRP A 34 11.64 9.95 -27.32
CA TRP A 34 10.41 9.30 -27.73
C TRP A 34 10.42 8.93 -29.22
N ARG A 35 10.98 9.77 -30.08
CA ARG A 35 11.09 9.51 -31.53
C ARG A 35 11.95 8.27 -31.84
N GLU A 36 12.95 8.00 -31.01
CA GLU A 36 13.84 6.84 -31.14
C GLU A 36 13.35 5.61 -30.36
N TYR A 37 12.30 5.76 -29.54
CA TYR A 37 11.85 4.71 -28.64
C TYR A 37 10.99 3.67 -29.37
N SER A 38 11.62 2.54 -29.73
CA SER A 38 10.97 1.40 -30.37
C SER A 38 11.16 0.12 -29.54
N PRO A 39 10.37 -0.06 -28.47
CA PRO A 39 10.48 -1.27 -27.65
C PRO A 39 9.87 -2.47 -28.38
N ASP A 40 10.48 -3.65 -28.23
CA ASP A 40 9.87 -4.90 -28.68
C ASP A 40 8.75 -5.32 -27.71
N VAL A 41 7.52 -4.91 -28.07
CA VAL A 41 6.32 -5.13 -27.26
C VAL A 41 6.00 -6.62 -27.15
N LEU A 42 6.00 -7.34 -28.27
CA LEU A 42 5.56 -8.73 -28.32
C LEU A 42 6.54 -9.63 -27.57
N SER A 43 7.84 -9.51 -27.81
CA SER A 43 8.84 -10.30 -27.09
C SER A 43 8.84 -9.97 -25.60
N THR A 44 8.56 -8.72 -25.22
CA THR A 44 8.43 -8.35 -23.79
C THR A 44 7.20 -9.01 -23.16
N PHE A 45 6.06 -9.03 -23.86
CA PHE A 45 4.88 -9.74 -23.40
C PHE A 45 5.11 -11.24 -23.25
N VAL A 46 5.70 -11.90 -24.26
CA VAL A 46 6.02 -13.33 -24.21
C VAL A 46 6.89 -13.66 -23.00
N ARG A 47 7.96 -12.90 -22.76
CA ARG A 47 8.83 -13.09 -21.58
C ARG A 47 8.06 -12.96 -20.26
N HIS A 48 7.11 -12.04 -20.15
CA HIS A 48 6.29 -11.91 -18.95
C HIS A 48 5.33 -13.08 -18.77
N VAL A 49 4.70 -13.55 -19.85
CA VAL A 49 3.83 -14.73 -19.84
C VAL A 49 4.61 -15.96 -19.39
N GLU A 50 5.78 -16.24 -19.99
CA GLU A 50 6.63 -17.37 -19.61
C GLU A 50 7.03 -17.33 -18.14
N ARG A 51 7.41 -16.15 -17.64
CA ARG A 51 7.74 -15.96 -16.22
C ARG A 51 6.51 -16.19 -15.32
N CYS A 52 5.33 -15.77 -15.74
CA CYS A 52 4.08 -16.03 -15.00
C CYS A 52 3.74 -17.52 -14.97
N ILE A 53 3.93 -18.24 -16.08
CA ILE A 53 3.75 -19.70 -16.15
C ILE A 53 4.70 -20.40 -15.17
N GLN A 54 5.99 -20.02 -15.17
CA GLN A 54 6.97 -20.59 -14.25
C GLN A 54 6.58 -20.36 -12.78
N LYS A 55 6.23 -19.12 -12.40
CA LYS A 55 5.80 -18.81 -11.02
C LYS A 55 4.54 -19.57 -10.62
N MET A 56 3.60 -19.75 -11.54
CA MET A 56 2.38 -20.50 -11.28
C MET A 56 2.69 -21.99 -11.05
N ARG A 57 3.64 -22.55 -11.81
CA ARG A 57 4.15 -23.91 -11.58
C ARG A 57 4.78 -24.04 -10.18
N GLU A 58 5.73 -23.16 -9.84
CA GLU A 58 6.38 -23.14 -8.52
C GLU A 58 5.38 -23.04 -7.36
N PHE A 59 4.30 -22.28 -7.55
CA PHE A 59 3.22 -22.18 -6.57
C PHE A 59 2.46 -23.51 -6.42
N TYR A 60 2.01 -24.11 -7.52
CA TYR A 60 1.25 -25.37 -7.48
C TYR A 60 2.08 -26.60 -7.09
N GLU A 61 3.40 -26.54 -7.21
CA GLU A 61 4.31 -27.56 -6.65
C GLU A 61 4.33 -27.55 -5.13
N LYS A 62 4.11 -26.38 -4.50
CA LYS A 62 4.20 -26.20 -3.05
C LYS A 62 2.83 -26.13 -2.36
N CYS A 63 1.81 -25.66 -3.08
CA CYS A 63 0.49 -25.43 -2.54
C CYS A 63 -0.36 -26.71 -2.60
N SER A 64 -1.08 -27.00 -1.52
CA SER A 64 -2.11 -28.04 -1.55
C SER A 64 -3.14 -27.73 -2.63
N ARG A 65 -3.72 -28.76 -3.25
CA ARG A 65 -4.84 -28.58 -4.19
C ARG A 65 -6.18 -28.40 -3.49
N ASP A 66 -6.23 -28.66 -2.19
CA ASP A 66 -7.42 -28.51 -1.34
C ASP A 66 -7.43 -27.16 -0.59
N VAL A 67 -7.13 -26.09 -1.32
CA VAL A 67 -7.23 -24.71 -0.81
C VAL A 67 -7.88 -23.83 -1.87
N PHE A 68 -8.50 -22.73 -1.44
CA PHE A 68 -9.03 -21.73 -2.35
C PHE A 68 -8.33 -20.38 -2.17
N ALA A 69 -8.33 -19.57 -3.22
CA ALA A 69 -7.88 -18.19 -3.19
C ALA A 69 -8.94 -17.30 -3.83
N LYS A 70 -9.27 -16.18 -3.18
CA LYS A 70 -10.20 -15.17 -3.70
C LYS A 70 -9.57 -13.79 -3.60
N VAL A 71 -9.84 -12.97 -4.60
CA VAL A 71 -9.33 -11.61 -4.71
C VAL A 71 -10.52 -10.67 -4.71
N PHE A 72 -10.47 -9.65 -3.86
CA PHE A 72 -11.50 -8.63 -3.74
C PHE A 72 -10.85 -7.26 -3.98
N LEU A 73 -11.41 -6.48 -4.91
CA LEU A 73 -11.15 -5.04 -4.93
C LEU A 73 -12.06 -4.40 -3.88
N ALA A 74 -11.50 -4.09 -2.72
CA ALA A 74 -12.25 -3.58 -1.59
C ALA A 74 -11.36 -2.72 -0.69
N ASP A 75 -12.02 -2.03 0.26
CA ASP A 75 -11.36 -1.20 1.26
C ASP A 75 -11.58 -1.81 2.65
N THR A 76 -10.48 -2.14 3.31
CA THR A 76 -10.44 -2.74 4.65
C THR A 76 -11.26 -1.97 5.68
N ARG A 77 -11.37 -0.64 5.54
CA ARG A 77 -12.13 0.23 6.43
C ARG A 77 -13.62 -0.14 6.47
N PHE A 78 -14.13 -0.80 5.43
CA PHE A 78 -15.53 -1.19 5.27
C PHE A 78 -15.81 -2.68 5.55
N ILE A 79 -14.83 -3.46 6.01
CA ILE A 79 -15.10 -4.86 6.39
C ILE A 79 -16.30 -4.93 7.34
N PHE A 80 -17.17 -5.90 7.10
CA PHE A 80 -18.45 -6.11 7.78
C PHE A 80 -19.50 -5.01 7.59
N THR A 81 -19.35 -4.14 6.58
CA THR A 81 -20.40 -3.22 6.13
C THR A 81 -20.87 -3.57 4.71
N ASP A 82 -21.98 -2.97 4.28
CA ASP A 82 -22.57 -3.06 2.94
C ASP A 82 -21.66 -2.56 1.80
N LYS A 83 -20.71 -1.66 2.11
CA LYS A 83 -19.70 -1.15 1.18
C LYS A 83 -18.57 -2.15 0.87
N PHE A 84 -18.46 -3.24 1.61
CA PHE A 84 -17.49 -4.32 1.35
C PHE A 84 -18.18 -5.48 0.61
N PRO A 85 -17.51 -6.18 -0.33
CA PRO A 85 -18.12 -7.28 -1.06
C PRO A 85 -18.80 -8.30 -0.14
N ASN A 86 -20.09 -8.56 -0.38
CA ASN A 86 -20.91 -9.47 0.45
C ASN A 86 -20.28 -10.85 0.60
N GLU A 87 -19.72 -11.39 -0.48
CA GLU A 87 -19.00 -12.66 -0.48
C GLU A 87 -17.76 -12.60 0.44
N GLY A 88 -17.00 -11.51 0.40
CA GLY A 88 -15.84 -11.32 1.27
C GLY A 88 -16.25 -11.21 2.75
N ASN A 89 -17.31 -10.48 3.05
CA ASN A 89 -17.89 -10.42 4.40
C ASN A 89 -18.33 -11.80 4.90
N LYS A 90 -18.98 -12.60 4.04
CA LYS A 90 -19.42 -13.95 4.37
C LYS A 90 -18.23 -14.85 4.69
N LEU A 91 -17.19 -14.83 3.85
CA LEU A 91 -15.99 -15.65 4.05
C LEU A 91 -15.24 -15.28 5.33
N LEU A 92 -15.09 -14.00 5.64
CA LEU A 92 -14.42 -13.57 6.87
C LEU A 92 -15.18 -13.97 8.14
N ARG A 93 -16.50 -14.16 8.05
CA ARG A 93 -17.32 -14.65 9.17
C ARG A 93 -17.28 -16.16 9.30
N GLU A 94 -17.35 -16.89 8.18
CA GLU A 94 -17.36 -18.36 8.17
C GLU A 94 -15.96 -18.94 8.44
N TYR A 95 -14.92 -18.27 7.95
CA TYR A 95 -13.53 -18.71 8.02
C TYR A 95 -12.63 -17.53 8.45
N PRO A 96 -12.72 -17.09 9.72
CA PRO A 96 -11.87 -16.02 10.20
C PRO A 96 -10.39 -16.40 10.03
N PRO A 97 -9.55 -15.53 9.43
CA PRO A 97 -8.16 -15.84 9.19
C PRO A 97 -7.38 -15.98 10.50
N LYS A 98 -6.48 -16.96 10.56
CA LYS A 98 -5.49 -17.07 11.66
C LYS A 98 -4.32 -16.13 11.50
N ILE A 99 -4.06 -15.66 10.28
CA ILE A 99 -2.97 -14.76 9.96
C ILE A 99 -3.45 -13.72 8.95
N ILE A 100 -3.21 -12.45 9.24
CA ILE A 100 -3.30 -11.33 8.31
C ILE A 100 -1.88 -10.84 8.03
N ILE A 101 -1.51 -10.73 6.76
CA ILE A 101 -0.21 -10.17 6.34
C ILE A 101 -0.49 -9.01 5.38
N THR A 102 0.02 -7.82 5.67
CA THR A 102 -0.20 -6.65 4.82
C THR A 102 0.94 -5.62 4.89
N SER A 103 0.95 -4.71 3.92
CA SER A 103 1.82 -3.54 3.88
C SER A 103 0.99 -2.31 3.45
N PRO A 104 0.46 -1.52 4.39
CA PRO A 104 -0.36 -0.36 4.04
C PRO A 104 0.47 0.71 3.32
N PRO A 105 -0.18 1.62 2.57
CA PRO A 105 0.52 2.75 1.95
C PRO A 105 1.19 3.61 3.02
N TYR A 106 2.33 4.23 2.73
CA TYR A 106 3.12 5.01 3.71
C TYR A 106 2.50 6.39 4.09
N GLY A 107 1.21 6.61 3.83
CA GLY A 107 0.49 7.85 4.15
C GLY A 107 0.95 9.10 3.39
N ASP A 108 1.62 8.92 2.24
CA ASP A 108 2.19 10.02 1.45
C ASP A 108 2.08 9.82 -0.06
N SER A 109 0.96 9.25 -0.48
CA SER A 109 0.69 9.01 -1.91
C SER A 109 0.86 10.29 -2.74
N ARG A 110 0.51 11.45 -2.15
CA ARG A 110 0.61 12.76 -2.79
C ARG A 110 2.03 13.28 -3.03
N THR A 111 3.02 12.95 -2.18
CA THR A 111 4.36 13.58 -2.31
C THR A 111 5.53 12.61 -2.55
N THR A 112 5.48 11.39 -1.99
CA THR A 112 6.66 10.50 -1.96
C THR A 112 6.47 9.18 -2.72
N VAL A 113 5.27 8.59 -2.72
CA VAL A 113 5.02 7.28 -3.38
C VAL A 113 3.64 7.28 -4.06
N ALA A 114 3.57 7.76 -5.30
CA ALA A 114 2.32 7.86 -6.03
C ALA A 114 1.85 6.49 -6.57
N TYR A 115 1.19 5.70 -5.72
CA TYR A 115 0.62 4.39 -6.08
C TYR A 115 -0.38 4.49 -7.23
N GLY A 116 -1.21 5.53 -7.24
CA GLY A 116 -2.12 5.81 -8.35
C GLY A 116 -1.36 6.05 -9.65
N GLN A 117 -0.34 6.92 -9.65
CA GLN A 117 0.47 7.17 -10.86
C GLN A 117 1.21 5.92 -11.34
N PHE A 118 1.71 5.10 -10.43
CA PHE A 118 2.42 3.86 -10.73
C PHE A 118 1.54 2.82 -11.43
N SER A 119 0.28 2.71 -11.01
CA SER A 119 -0.67 1.71 -11.53
C SER A 119 -1.52 2.22 -12.70
N ARG A 120 -1.57 3.55 -12.91
CA ARG A 120 -2.51 4.22 -13.82
C ARG A 120 -2.54 3.64 -15.23
N LEU A 121 -1.40 3.56 -15.91
CA LEU A 121 -1.37 3.16 -17.32
C LEU A 121 -1.89 1.73 -17.51
N SER A 122 -1.39 0.80 -16.68
CA SER A 122 -1.83 -0.60 -16.72
C SER A 122 -3.32 -0.74 -16.41
N SER A 123 -3.81 -0.02 -15.40
CA SER A 123 -5.23 -0.06 -15.01
C SER A 123 -6.16 0.54 -16.06
N LEU A 124 -5.76 1.64 -16.72
CA LEU A 124 -6.56 2.26 -17.79
C LEU A 124 -6.70 1.35 -19.01
N TRP A 125 -5.65 0.63 -19.36
CA TRP A 125 -5.70 -0.39 -20.42
C TRP A 125 -6.65 -1.55 -20.09
N LEU A 126 -6.82 -1.85 -18.80
CA LEU A 126 -7.71 -2.90 -18.29
C LEU A 126 -9.10 -2.36 -17.90
N SER A 127 -9.45 -1.12 -18.28
CA SER A 127 -10.68 -0.45 -17.85
C SER A 127 -12.00 -1.05 -18.34
N PHE A 128 -11.92 -2.08 -19.19
CA PHE A 128 -13.06 -2.92 -19.56
C PHE A 128 -13.48 -3.90 -18.44
N GLU A 129 -12.61 -4.18 -17.47
CA GLU A 129 -12.97 -4.96 -16.29
C GLU A 129 -13.81 -4.06 -15.36
N PRO A 130 -14.95 -4.53 -14.84
CA PRO A 130 -15.81 -3.75 -13.95
C PRO A 130 -15.09 -3.14 -12.74
N GLU A 131 -14.01 -3.77 -12.29
CA GLU A 131 -13.15 -3.37 -11.17
C GLU A 131 -12.23 -2.19 -11.52
N PHE A 132 -11.96 -1.92 -12.80
CA PHE A 132 -10.97 -0.92 -13.26
C PHE A 132 -11.59 0.29 -13.97
N LYS A 133 -12.75 0.77 -13.48
CA LYS A 133 -13.37 1.96 -14.06
C LYS A 133 -12.43 3.17 -14.03
N THR A 134 -12.43 3.95 -15.11
CA THR A 134 -11.52 5.09 -15.29
C THR A 134 -11.58 6.09 -14.14
N ASP A 135 -12.77 6.39 -13.62
CA ASP A 135 -12.96 7.30 -12.49
C ASP A 135 -12.28 6.77 -11.21
N VAL A 136 -12.41 5.47 -10.93
CA VAL A 136 -11.76 4.81 -9.79
C VAL A 136 -10.24 4.84 -9.96
N VAL A 137 -9.74 4.48 -11.15
CA VAL A 137 -8.30 4.45 -11.47
C VAL A 137 -7.66 5.84 -11.30
N MET A 138 -8.36 6.89 -11.72
CA MET A 138 -7.87 8.26 -11.60
C MET A 138 -7.86 8.77 -10.16
N ARG A 139 -8.69 8.19 -9.27
CA ARG A 139 -8.89 8.61 -7.88
C ARG A 139 -8.27 7.66 -6.84
N VAL A 140 -7.51 6.65 -7.24
CA VAL A 140 -6.89 5.65 -6.33
C VAL A 140 -6.18 6.31 -5.13
N ASP A 141 -5.42 7.39 -5.37
CA ASP A 141 -4.68 8.07 -4.30
C ASP A 141 -5.60 8.80 -3.31
N GLU A 142 -6.77 9.28 -3.75
CA GLU A 142 -7.82 9.89 -2.91
C GLU A 142 -8.59 8.84 -2.12
N LEU A 143 -8.84 7.68 -2.75
CA LEU A 143 -9.54 6.55 -2.13
C LEU A 143 -8.66 5.82 -1.10
N SER A 144 -7.33 5.88 -1.25
CA SER A 144 -6.36 5.26 -0.35
C SER A 144 -6.33 5.89 1.04
N LEU A 145 -5.67 5.23 2.00
CA LEU A 145 -5.52 5.73 3.38
C LEU A 145 -4.84 7.11 3.40
N GLY A 146 -5.47 8.10 4.04
CA GLY A 146 -5.04 9.49 4.11
C GLY A 146 -5.32 10.31 2.84
N GLY A 147 -6.07 9.76 1.89
CA GLY A 147 -6.39 10.43 0.63
C GLY A 147 -7.42 11.56 0.77
N ALA A 148 -8.23 11.57 1.84
CA ALA A 148 -9.27 12.57 2.11
C ALA A 148 -9.07 13.27 3.47
N PRO A 149 -8.07 14.17 3.60
CA PRO A 149 -7.73 14.81 4.88
C PRO A 149 -8.80 15.74 5.44
N ASN A 150 -9.71 16.23 4.59
CA ASN A 150 -10.84 17.07 5.02
C ASN A 150 -12.01 16.25 5.55
N GLU A 151 -11.97 14.92 5.44
CA GLU A 151 -12.96 13.98 5.96
C GLU A 151 -12.38 13.25 7.17
N LEU A 152 -11.83 14.00 8.15
CA LEU A 152 -11.35 13.40 9.38
C LEU A 152 -12.50 12.60 10.01
N ARG A 153 -12.33 11.28 10.04
CA ARG A 153 -13.32 10.40 10.64
C ARG A 153 -13.19 10.50 12.14
N ASP A 154 -14.35 10.57 12.80
CA ASP A 154 -14.43 10.47 14.25
C ASP A 154 -13.79 9.14 14.67
N THR A 155 -12.59 9.26 15.23
CA THR A 155 -11.77 8.13 15.64
C THR A 155 -11.21 8.49 17.00
N ASP A 156 -11.34 7.55 17.93
CA ASP A 156 -10.80 7.69 19.28
C ASP A 156 -9.27 7.53 19.23
N LEU A 157 -8.58 8.57 18.79
CA LEU A 157 -7.12 8.66 18.71
C LEU A 157 -6.51 9.46 19.87
N TYR A 158 -7.34 10.00 20.76
CA TYR A 158 -6.91 10.90 21.82
C TYR A 158 -6.01 10.20 22.84
N ASP A 159 -6.22 8.91 23.11
CA ASP A 159 -5.38 8.12 24.02
C ASP A 159 -4.21 7.41 23.32
N LEU A 160 -3.55 8.10 22.39
CA LEU A 160 -2.35 7.61 21.71
C LEU A 160 -1.19 8.59 21.93
N PRO A 161 -0.51 8.53 23.10
CA PRO A 161 0.57 9.47 23.45
C PRO A 161 1.64 9.64 22.39
N LEU A 162 2.10 8.54 21.77
CA LEU A 162 3.14 8.59 20.75
C LEU A 162 2.64 9.25 19.46
N LEU A 163 1.42 8.94 19.03
CA LEU A 163 0.79 9.63 17.90
C LEU A 163 0.64 11.13 18.19
N ASN A 164 0.10 11.50 19.34
CA ASN A 164 -0.14 12.88 19.74
C ASN A 164 1.16 13.69 19.79
N GLN A 165 2.21 13.12 20.41
CA GLN A 165 3.53 13.74 20.43
C GLN A 165 4.07 13.93 19.00
N THR A 166 3.89 12.93 18.13
CA THR A 166 4.31 13.03 16.73
C THR A 166 3.55 14.13 15.99
N MET A 167 2.23 14.23 16.17
CA MET A 167 1.42 15.29 15.52
C MET A 167 1.81 16.68 16.02
N ALA A 168 2.06 16.82 17.33
CA ALA A 168 2.53 18.09 17.89
C ALA A 168 3.89 18.52 17.33
N MET A 169 4.83 17.57 17.12
CA MET A 169 6.13 17.87 16.51
C MET A 169 6.00 18.31 15.04
N ILE A 170 5.12 17.66 14.26
CA ILE A 170 4.88 18.04 12.87
C ILE A 170 4.17 19.40 12.82
N GLY A 171 3.16 19.61 13.67
CA GLY A 171 2.36 20.83 13.72
C GLY A 171 3.17 22.08 14.02
N LYS A 172 4.24 21.96 14.83
CA LYS A 172 5.21 23.06 15.02
C LYS A 172 5.87 23.54 13.72
N ASN A 173 6.01 22.66 12.74
CA ASN A 173 6.64 22.96 11.45
C ASN A 173 5.61 23.27 10.36
N ASP A 174 4.46 22.59 10.37
CA ASP A 174 3.39 22.72 9.37
C ASP A 174 2.08 22.08 9.89
N GLU A 175 1.14 22.91 10.34
CA GLU A 175 -0.16 22.46 10.86
C GLU A 175 -0.99 21.70 9.82
N LYS A 176 -1.04 22.21 8.58
CA LYS A 176 -1.77 21.55 7.49
C LYS A 176 -1.23 20.15 7.26
N ARG A 177 0.10 19.99 7.27
CA ARG A 177 0.74 18.70 7.09
C ARG A 177 0.49 17.77 8.27
N ALA A 178 0.40 18.29 9.49
CA ALA A 178 0.01 17.50 10.65
C ALA A 178 -1.40 16.91 10.47
N THR A 179 -2.36 17.71 9.98
CA THR A 179 -3.74 17.25 9.67
C THR A 179 -3.76 16.14 8.61
N GLU A 180 -2.97 16.29 7.53
CA GLU A 180 -2.87 15.26 6.49
C GLU A 180 -2.29 13.95 7.03
N VAL A 181 -1.28 14.02 7.89
CA VAL A 181 -0.69 12.85 8.53
C VAL A 181 -1.66 12.20 9.53
N LEU A 182 -2.40 13.01 10.30
CA LEU A 182 -3.41 12.51 11.23
C LEU A 182 -4.53 11.78 10.50
N SER A 183 -5.00 12.30 9.35
CA SER A 183 -6.00 11.62 8.51
C SER A 183 -5.54 10.23 8.08
N TYR A 184 -4.26 10.08 7.69
CA TYR A 184 -3.69 8.77 7.41
C TYR A 184 -3.76 7.82 8.61
N PHE A 185 -3.41 8.30 9.80
CA PHE A 185 -3.44 7.49 11.02
C PHE A 185 -4.87 7.14 11.46
N ALA A 186 -5.85 8.02 11.25
CA ALA A 186 -7.27 7.73 11.46
C ALA A 186 -7.77 6.60 10.55
N ASP A 187 -7.42 6.67 9.26
CA ASP A 187 -7.75 5.64 8.29
C ASP A 187 -7.08 4.29 8.60
N LEU A 188 -5.82 4.34 9.02
CA LEU A 188 -5.05 3.16 9.41
C LEU A 188 -5.61 2.52 10.68
N TYR A 189 -5.98 3.34 11.68
CA TYR A 189 -6.59 2.88 12.92
C TYR A 189 -7.91 2.16 12.66
N LEU A 190 -8.78 2.74 11.82
CA LEU A 190 -10.03 2.10 11.41
C LEU A 190 -9.77 0.78 10.69
N SER A 191 -8.79 0.76 9.77
CA SER A 191 -8.39 -0.47 9.08
C SER A 191 -7.88 -1.53 10.07
N LEU A 192 -7.09 -1.14 11.06
CA LEU A 192 -6.56 -2.04 12.08
C LEU A 192 -7.67 -2.61 12.97
N LYS A 193 -8.66 -1.79 13.34
CA LYS A 193 -9.84 -2.24 14.07
C LYS A 193 -10.62 -3.29 13.27
N LYS A 194 -10.83 -3.05 11.99
CA LYS A 194 -11.49 -4.01 11.09
C LYS A 194 -10.69 -5.30 10.89
N MET A 195 -9.36 -5.21 10.82
CA MET A 195 -8.49 -6.39 10.80
C MET A 195 -8.59 -7.18 12.11
N TYR A 196 -8.61 -6.51 13.26
CA TYR A 196 -8.82 -7.15 14.56
C TYR A 196 -10.17 -7.86 14.62
N ASP A 197 -11.25 -7.20 14.20
CA ASP A 197 -12.60 -7.77 14.21
C ASP A 197 -12.68 -9.06 13.36
N ALA A 198 -12.02 -9.07 12.19
CA ALA A 198 -12.04 -10.20 11.28
C ALA A 198 -11.10 -11.36 11.68
N LEU A 199 -10.01 -11.06 12.40
CA LEU A 199 -8.99 -12.05 12.77
C LEU A 199 -9.55 -13.07 13.78
N ASP A 200 -9.14 -14.34 13.65
CA ASP A 200 -9.51 -15.40 14.59
C ASP A 200 -8.84 -15.19 15.97
N CYS A 201 -9.45 -15.71 17.03
CA CYS A 201 -8.87 -15.65 18.38
C CYS A 201 -7.51 -16.35 18.42
N GLY A 202 -6.53 -15.71 19.06
CA GLY A 202 -5.14 -16.18 19.06
C GLY A 202 -4.40 -16.01 17.73
N GLY A 203 -5.04 -15.47 16.68
CA GLY A 203 -4.44 -15.20 15.37
C GLY A 203 -3.48 -14.02 15.37
N TYR A 204 -2.73 -13.85 14.27
CA TYR A 204 -1.67 -12.86 14.11
C TYR A 204 -1.97 -11.83 13.02
N CYS A 205 -1.77 -10.55 13.32
CA CYS A 205 -1.74 -9.46 12.36
C CYS A 205 -0.29 -8.99 12.16
N CYS A 206 0.24 -9.20 10.96
CA CYS A 206 1.61 -8.88 10.57
C CYS A 206 1.61 -7.71 9.58
N ILE A 207 2.11 -6.55 10.01
CA ILE A 207 2.15 -5.33 9.21
C ILE A 207 3.60 -4.99 8.88
N VAL A 208 3.93 -5.01 7.59
CA VAL A 208 5.23 -4.56 7.09
C VAL A 208 5.15 -3.07 6.75
N ILE A 209 5.96 -2.25 7.44
CA ILE A 209 5.91 -0.80 7.31
C ILE A 209 7.29 -0.15 7.50
N ALA A 210 7.55 0.92 6.76
CA ALA A 210 8.73 1.75 6.94
C ALA A 210 8.39 3.03 7.73
N ASN A 211 9.36 3.51 8.50
CA ASN A 211 9.26 4.83 9.12
C ASN A 211 9.59 5.90 8.08
N ARG A 212 8.84 6.99 8.12
CA ARG A 212 9.00 8.10 7.17
C ARG A 212 9.36 9.38 7.89
N THR A 213 9.98 10.30 7.15
CA THR A 213 10.24 11.65 7.62
C THR A 213 9.27 12.62 6.96
N VAL A 214 8.59 13.45 7.75
CA VAL A 214 7.70 14.51 7.27
C VAL A 214 8.10 15.81 7.92
N LYS A 215 8.38 16.85 7.13
CA LYS A 215 8.80 18.15 7.65
C LYS A 215 9.92 18.01 8.69
N ARG A 216 10.93 17.18 8.35
CA ARG A 216 12.10 16.84 9.17
C ARG A 216 11.82 16.09 10.47
N VAL A 217 10.57 15.70 10.73
CA VAL A 217 10.18 14.84 11.85
C VAL A 217 10.16 13.38 11.39
N LEU A 218 10.97 12.52 12.00
CA LEU A 218 10.88 11.08 11.80
C LEU A 218 9.64 10.55 12.51
N ILE A 219 8.68 10.03 11.74
CA ILE A 219 7.46 9.42 12.25
C ILE A 219 7.77 7.95 12.56
N PRO A 220 7.68 7.52 13.83
CA PRO A 220 7.89 6.13 14.22
C PRO A 220 6.63 5.28 13.93
N THR A 221 6.25 5.18 12.65
CA THR A 221 4.99 4.55 12.22
C THR A 221 4.80 3.13 12.76
N HIS A 222 5.85 2.31 12.74
CA HIS A 222 5.83 0.97 13.35
C HIS A 222 5.39 0.96 14.82
N ALA A 223 5.89 1.90 15.64
CA ALA A 223 5.57 2.00 17.06
C ALA A 223 4.18 2.59 17.28
N ILE A 224 3.75 3.55 16.45
CA ILE A 224 2.37 4.07 16.48
C ILE A 224 1.37 2.96 16.16
N ILE A 225 1.67 2.09 15.18
CA ILE A 225 0.82 0.92 14.88
C ILE A 225 0.75 -0.05 16.07
N ALA A 226 1.87 -0.28 16.76
CA ALA A 226 1.88 -1.10 17.97
C ALA A 226 0.99 -0.49 19.08
N GLU A 227 1.13 0.81 19.34
CA GLU A 227 0.31 1.56 20.30
C GLU A 227 -1.19 1.47 19.96
N MET A 228 -1.55 1.71 18.70
CA MET A 228 -2.91 1.54 18.19
C MET A 228 -3.44 0.12 18.37
N GLY A 229 -2.63 -0.89 18.06
CA GLY A 229 -3.02 -2.30 18.20
C GLY A 229 -3.35 -2.67 19.64
N VAL A 230 -2.53 -2.24 20.60
CA VAL A 230 -2.78 -2.44 22.02
C VAL A 230 -4.09 -1.76 22.45
N LYS A 231 -4.32 -0.51 22.03
CA LYS A 231 -5.59 0.21 22.32
C LYS A 231 -6.81 -0.52 21.74
N ILE A 232 -6.69 -1.12 20.56
CA ILE A 232 -7.78 -1.88 19.91
C ILE A 232 -8.11 -3.18 20.64
N GLY A 233 -7.13 -3.81 21.29
CA GLY A 233 -7.33 -5.03 22.07
C GLY A 233 -6.38 -6.19 21.73
N PHE A 234 -5.42 -5.99 20.82
CA PHE A 234 -4.32 -6.93 20.65
C PHE A 234 -3.54 -7.10 21.97
N GLN A 235 -2.79 -8.19 22.10
CA GLN A 235 -1.95 -8.42 23.27
C GLN A 235 -0.86 -7.34 23.41
N ASN A 236 -0.42 -7.10 24.66
CA ASN A 236 0.54 -6.05 24.99
C ASN A 236 1.96 -6.36 24.49
N ASP A 237 2.29 -7.63 24.26
CA ASP A 237 3.57 -8.14 23.79
C ASP A 237 3.69 -8.06 22.26
N VAL A 238 3.58 -6.84 21.72
CA VAL A 238 3.77 -6.61 20.28
C VAL A 238 5.22 -6.86 19.89
N THR A 239 5.43 -7.74 18.92
CA THR A 239 6.77 -8.05 18.39
C THR A 239 7.10 -7.15 17.20
N ILE A 240 8.29 -6.55 17.21
CA ILE A 240 8.77 -5.68 16.13
C ILE A 240 10.09 -6.24 15.59
N ILE A 241 10.09 -6.63 14.32
CA ILE A 241 11.28 -7.18 13.64
C ILE A 241 11.78 -6.14 12.63
N PRO A 242 12.96 -5.53 12.83
CA PRO A 242 13.58 -4.66 11.83
C PRO A 242 14.15 -5.50 10.67
N ARG A 243 14.01 -5.00 9.44
CA ARG A 243 14.58 -5.60 8.24
C ARG A 243 15.16 -4.56 7.29
N ASN A 244 16.21 -4.93 6.56
CA ASN A 244 16.71 -4.12 5.45
C ASN A 244 15.85 -4.36 4.21
N ILE A 245 15.69 -3.34 3.37
CA ILE A 245 15.07 -3.50 2.04
C ILE A 245 16.18 -3.90 1.05
N PRO A 246 16.27 -5.16 0.62
CA PRO A 246 17.40 -5.65 -0.17
C PRO A 246 17.41 -5.08 -1.60
N THR A 247 16.23 -4.81 -2.17
CA THR A 247 16.07 -4.25 -3.51
C THR A 247 15.02 -3.16 -3.50
N LYS A 248 15.38 -1.98 -4.00
CA LYS A 248 14.50 -0.82 -4.04
C LYS A 248 14.23 -0.38 -5.48
N ARG A 249 12.95 -0.25 -5.84
CA ARG A 249 12.55 0.40 -7.12
C ARG A 249 12.46 1.92 -7.00
N LEU A 250 12.34 2.44 -5.78
CA LEU A 250 12.40 3.87 -5.48
C LEU A 250 13.88 4.32 -5.42
N PRO A 251 14.20 5.57 -5.82
CA PRO A 251 15.54 6.12 -5.67
C PRO A 251 16.02 6.10 -4.22
N TRP A 252 17.33 5.96 -3.99
CA TRP A 252 17.95 6.01 -2.66
C TRP A 252 17.97 7.40 -2.02
N GLU A 253 17.75 8.43 -2.84
CA GLU A 253 17.69 9.83 -2.45
C GLU A 253 16.48 10.47 -3.12
N ASN A 254 15.67 11.18 -2.34
CA ASN A 254 14.61 12.04 -2.87
C ASN A 254 14.81 13.44 -2.29
N ALA A 255 14.37 14.48 -3.00
CA ALA A 255 14.25 15.83 -2.46
C ALA A 255 12.81 15.99 -1.92
N PRO A 256 12.54 15.74 -0.63
CA PRO A 256 11.18 15.74 -0.09
C PRO A 256 10.47 17.10 -0.16
N GLU A 257 11.21 18.20 -0.41
CA GLU A 257 10.68 19.57 -0.37
C GLU A 257 10.70 20.28 -1.74
N ASN A 258 10.96 19.59 -2.87
CA ASN A 258 11.14 20.22 -4.19
C ASN A 258 12.19 21.36 -4.21
N ILE A 259 13.06 21.44 -3.21
CA ILE A 259 14.17 22.40 -3.16
C ILE A 259 15.36 21.77 -3.88
N PRO A 260 15.84 22.35 -4.99
CA PRO A 260 17.04 21.87 -5.67
C PRO A 260 18.24 21.84 -4.70
N GLY A 261 18.90 20.68 -4.58
CA GLY A 261 20.10 20.51 -3.74
C GLY A 261 19.87 19.94 -2.34
N LEU A 262 18.63 19.87 -1.83
CA LEU A 262 18.31 19.28 -0.53
C LEU A 262 17.90 17.81 -0.67
N LYS A 263 18.88 16.91 -0.57
CA LYS A 263 18.66 15.46 -0.69
C LYS A 263 18.38 14.84 0.69
N GLY A 264 17.25 14.13 0.80
CA GLY A 264 16.92 13.28 1.94
C GLY A 264 17.18 11.81 1.62
N LYS A 265 17.76 11.05 2.56
CA LYS A 265 17.86 9.59 2.46
C LYS A 265 16.46 8.99 2.39
N THR A 266 16.19 8.15 1.39
CA THR A 266 14.92 7.43 1.32
C THR A 266 14.96 6.18 2.20
N MET A 267 13.79 5.67 2.59
CA MET A 267 13.62 4.55 3.54
C MET A 267 14.45 3.30 3.14
N SER A 268 15.51 2.97 3.87
CA SER A 268 16.36 1.79 3.61
C SER A 268 16.05 0.61 4.54
N LYS A 269 15.19 0.85 5.54
CA LYS A 269 14.76 -0.11 6.55
C LYS A 269 13.25 -0.12 6.67
N GLU A 270 12.71 -1.30 6.90
CA GLU A 270 11.31 -1.57 7.21
C GLU A 270 11.24 -2.31 8.54
N ASN A 271 10.06 -2.33 9.15
CA ASN A 271 9.74 -3.09 10.34
C ASN A 271 8.56 -4.01 10.03
N ILE A 272 8.58 -5.20 10.62
CA ILE A 272 7.42 -6.09 10.68
C ILE A 272 6.85 -5.97 12.09
N VAL A 273 5.66 -5.38 12.20
CA VAL A 273 4.90 -5.29 13.44
C VAL A 273 3.98 -6.50 13.52
N ILE A 274 4.16 -7.34 14.53
CA ILE A 274 3.41 -8.58 14.73
C ILE A 274 2.59 -8.44 16.00
N MET A 275 1.27 -8.44 15.85
CA MET A 275 0.30 -8.31 16.93
C MET A 275 -0.57 -9.56 17.00
N ARG A 276 -0.81 -10.07 18.21
CA ARG A 276 -1.63 -11.27 18.42
C ARG A 276 -2.99 -10.89 19.02
N LYS A 277 -4.08 -11.41 18.46
CA LYS A 277 -5.43 -11.23 19.01
C LYS A 277 -5.58 -12.11 20.24
N LYS A 278 -6.24 -11.57 21.27
CA LYS A 278 -6.54 -12.30 22.51
C LYS A 278 -7.44 -13.49 22.24
#